data_AF-A0A1H6QG33-F1
#
_entry.id   AF-A0A1H6QG33-F1
#
_cell.length_a   1.000
_cell.length_b   1.000
_cell.length_c   1.000
_cell.angle_alpha   90.00
_cell.angle_beta   90.00
_cell.angle_gamma   90.00
#
_symmetry.space_group_name_H-M   'P 1'
#
loop_
_entity.id
_entity.type
_entity.pdbx_description
1 polymer ?
#
loop_
_entity_poly.entity_id
_entity_poly.type
_entity_poly.pdbx_seq_one_letter_code
_entity_poly.pdbx_strand_id
1 'polypeptide(L)'
;MSNKKTSHTDNELITIFQQDNINEKYFPKFLAYYKKCFDDLYDDHKDFNDDDFDEDDSVQASALWCTNRYIKPYLEHIARGHSEEWAHSIADSAEDGERIVYFVYSDLMRINPELAKKELLIHTKSLGNDEHFERQYLYLFEVMDEPNGRIQTALNYSKIYKEQIEKGKTAVYSHQFADLMSDGHYNEIYCEEYAFAYDEAVNKNKSEEYISVYSDKYASVLVDIKRRHGISDDEEMIDFAIEKVKAYMNAWEYGKENKLKDFKRFAEIYEHTHLNTYFADAGWPEESREKMDSMILEKTLEKFNKN
;
A
#
# COMPACT_ATOMS: atom_id res chain seq x y z
N MET A 1 32.78 47.48 4.17
CA MET A 1 32.06 46.66 3.16
C MET A 1 31.96 45.27 3.73
N SER A 2 30.74 44.77 3.93
CA SER A 2 30.54 43.34 4.20
C SER A 2 30.99 42.62 2.93
N ASN A 3 32.03 41.79 3.00
CA ASN A 3 32.40 40.95 1.87
C ASN A 3 31.35 39.84 1.79
N LYS A 4 30.46 39.90 0.80
CA LYS A 4 29.30 39.01 0.68
C LYS A 4 29.70 37.54 0.44
N LYS A 5 30.99 37.27 0.25
CA LYS A 5 31.59 35.94 0.08
C LYS A 5 32.62 35.58 1.14
N THR A 6 32.69 36.28 2.27
CA THR A 6 33.48 35.85 3.42
C THR A 6 32.64 34.93 4.30
N SER A 7 33.22 33.83 4.78
CA SER A 7 32.56 32.92 5.73
C SER A 7 32.46 33.54 7.12
N HIS A 8 31.42 33.20 7.87
CA HIS A 8 31.43 33.39 9.32
C HIS A 8 32.61 32.65 9.93
N THR A 9 33.17 33.22 11.00
CA THR A 9 34.19 32.58 11.83
C THR A 9 33.57 31.50 12.73
N ASP A 10 34.37 30.53 13.16
CA ASP A 10 33.93 29.47 14.08
C ASP A 10 33.36 30.07 15.41
N ASN A 11 33.89 31.22 15.87
CA ASN A 11 33.40 31.93 17.07
C ASN A 11 32.04 32.63 16.86
N GLU A 12 31.76 33.12 15.66
CA GLU A 12 30.44 33.66 15.33
C GLU A 12 29.43 32.52 15.25
N LEU A 13 29.79 31.42 14.60
CA LEU A 13 28.92 30.24 14.45
C LEU A 13 28.58 29.59 15.80
N ILE A 14 29.53 29.49 16.74
CA ILE A 14 29.23 28.94 18.07
C ILE A 14 28.29 29.86 18.85
N THR A 15 28.47 31.18 18.74
CA THR A 15 27.59 32.16 19.39
C THR A 15 26.18 32.07 18.82
N ILE A 16 26.04 31.97 17.50
CA ILE A 16 24.76 31.80 16.81
C ILE A 16 24.10 30.48 17.25
N PHE A 17 24.84 29.38 17.25
CA PHE A 17 24.34 28.07 17.64
C PHE A 17 23.83 28.03 19.09
N GLN A 18 24.52 28.70 20.01
CA GLN A 18 24.14 28.77 21.42
C GLN A 18 22.83 29.53 21.67
N GLN A 19 22.40 30.40 20.74
CA GLN A 19 21.12 31.13 20.87
C GLN A 19 19.90 30.20 20.73
N ASP A 20 20.05 29.04 20.09
CA ASP A 20 18.95 28.11 19.78
C ASP A 20 18.65 27.09 20.90
N ASN A 21 19.27 27.20 22.08
CA ASN A 21 19.17 26.24 23.20
C ASN A 21 19.46 24.78 22.80
N ILE A 22 20.27 24.58 21.75
CA ILE A 22 20.69 23.26 21.28
C ILE A 22 21.91 22.80 22.09
N ASN A 23 21.98 21.51 22.41
CA ASN A 23 23.12 20.94 23.11
C ASN A 23 24.43 21.11 22.31
N GLU A 24 25.45 21.70 22.93
CA GLU A 24 26.76 21.98 22.35
C GLU A 24 27.44 20.77 21.70
N LYS A 25 27.13 19.54 22.14
CA LYS A 25 27.66 18.31 21.53
C LYS A 25 27.35 18.19 20.03
N TYR A 26 26.34 18.89 19.54
CA TYR A 26 25.95 18.88 18.13
C TYR A 26 26.57 20.01 17.30
N PHE A 27 27.32 20.92 17.93
CA PHE A 27 28.02 22.00 17.23
C PHE A 27 28.99 21.50 16.15
N PRO A 28 29.76 20.40 16.32
CA PRO A 28 30.60 19.88 15.24
C PRO A 28 29.83 19.51 13.98
N LYS A 29 28.61 18.97 14.12
CA LYS A 29 27.75 18.61 12.98
C LYS A 29 27.22 19.87 12.29
N PHE A 30 26.77 20.85 13.08
CA PHE A 30 26.36 22.16 12.58
C PHE A 30 27.48 22.83 11.78
N LEU A 31 28.69 22.89 12.35
CA LEU A 31 29.86 23.51 11.74
C LEU A 31 30.27 22.81 10.44
N ALA A 32 30.29 21.47 10.43
CA ALA A 32 30.63 20.71 9.24
C ALA A 32 29.63 20.94 8.10
N TYR A 33 28.33 20.97 8.41
CA TYR A 33 27.29 21.22 7.43
C TYR A 33 27.31 22.66 6.91
N TYR A 34 27.54 23.64 7.79
CA TYR A 34 27.75 25.03 7.40
C TYR A 34 28.91 25.18 6.41
N LYS A 35 30.05 24.55 6.69
CA LYS A 35 31.23 24.59 5.80
C LYS A 35 30.90 23.99 4.43
N LYS A 36 30.22 22.84 4.39
CA LYS A 36 29.72 22.24 3.14
C LYS A 36 28.83 23.22 2.36
N CYS A 37 27.78 23.76 2.99
CA CYS A 37 26.87 24.70 2.33
C CYS A 37 27.57 25.97 1.84
N PHE A 38 28.51 26.49 2.62
CA PHE A 38 29.28 27.67 2.23
C PHE A 38 30.14 27.37 1.00
N ASP A 39 30.86 26.25 0.99
CA ASP A 39 31.72 25.87 -0.13
C ASP A 39 30.91 25.64 -1.42
N ASP A 40 29.78 24.94 -1.33
CA ASP A 40 28.87 24.69 -2.46
C ASP A 40 28.33 26.03 -3.03
N LEU A 41 27.80 26.90 -2.16
CA LEU A 41 27.27 28.20 -2.56
C LEU A 41 28.37 29.15 -3.07
N TYR A 42 29.57 29.08 -2.51
CA TYR A 42 30.70 29.88 -2.96
C TYR A 42 31.10 29.51 -4.39
N ASP A 43 31.17 28.21 -4.71
CA ASP A 43 31.50 27.76 -6.06
C ASP A 43 30.41 28.14 -7.08
N ASP A 44 29.14 27.99 -6.71
CA ASP A 44 27.99 28.40 -7.55
C ASP A 44 28.02 29.90 -7.88
N HIS A 45 28.51 30.72 -6.96
CA HIS A 45 28.55 32.18 -7.10
C HIS A 45 29.95 32.71 -7.37
N LYS A 46 30.94 31.88 -7.73
CA LYS A 46 32.36 32.30 -7.80
C LYS A 46 32.60 33.51 -8.70
N ASP A 47 31.86 33.61 -9.81
CA ASP A 47 32.01 34.66 -10.82
C ASP A 47 31.23 35.95 -10.50
N PHE A 48 30.43 35.95 -9.43
CA PHE A 48 29.64 37.10 -9.01
C PHE A 48 30.54 38.17 -8.37
N ASN A 49 30.19 39.43 -8.51
CA ASN A 49 30.71 40.53 -7.70
C ASN A 49 29.66 40.91 -6.63
N ASP A 50 30.00 41.81 -5.70
CA ASP A 50 29.10 42.19 -4.61
C ASP A 50 27.81 42.90 -5.09
N ASP A 51 27.84 43.54 -6.28
CA ASP A 51 26.69 44.22 -6.89
C ASP A 51 25.71 43.22 -7.54
N ASP A 52 26.13 41.97 -7.76
CA ASP A 52 25.27 40.89 -8.29
C ASP A 52 24.36 40.27 -7.20
N PHE A 53 24.61 40.58 -5.92
CA PHE A 53 23.78 40.14 -4.79
C PHE A 53 22.83 41.27 -4.37
N ASP A 54 21.61 40.92 -3.96
CA ASP A 54 20.70 41.85 -3.28
C ASP A 54 21.33 42.43 -1.99
N GLU A 55 20.82 43.56 -1.50
CA GLU A 55 21.43 44.31 -0.38
C GLU A 55 21.67 43.46 0.87
N ASP A 56 20.77 42.52 1.16
CA ASP A 56 20.82 41.65 2.35
C ASP A 56 21.39 40.25 2.07
N ASP A 57 21.70 39.94 0.81
CA ASP A 57 22.14 38.61 0.41
C ASP A 57 23.66 38.46 0.50
N SER A 58 24.08 37.29 0.99
CA SER A 58 25.49 36.88 1.01
C SER A 58 25.60 35.36 1.08
N VAL A 59 26.70 34.82 0.56
CA VAL A 59 27.00 33.38 0.60
C VAL A 59 26.94 32.85 2.04
N GLN A 60 27.53 33.59 2.99
CA GLN A 60 27.53 33.21 4.40
C GLN A 60 26.15 33.22 5.06
N ALA A 61 25.26 34.15 4.68
CA ALA A 61 23.90 34.22 5.21
C ALA A 61 23.05 33.06 4.67
N SER A 62 23.15 32.77 3.38
CA SER A 62 22.48 31.64 2.75
C SER A 62 22.97 30.29 3.29
N ALA A 63 24.29 30.13 3.48
CA ALA A 63 24.85 28.93 4.10
C ALA A 63 24.34 28.74 5.55
N LEU A 64 24.24 29.82 6.32
CA LEU A 64 23.68 29.79 7.67
C LEU A 64 22.19 29.41 7.66
N TRP A 65 21.42 29.97 6.73
CA TRP A 65 20.01 29.64 6.57
C TRP A 65 19.79 28.15 6.24
N CYS A 66 20.55 27.61 5.26
CA CYS A 66 20.51 26.17 4.94
C CYS A 66 20.86 25.31 6.16
N THR A 67 21.92 25.68 6.88
CA THR A 67 22.37 24.94 8.07
C THR A 67 21.32 24.94 9.17
N ASN A 68 20.67 26.08 9.41
CA ASN A 68 19.61 26.19 10.42
C ASN A 68 18.37 25.38 10.03
N ARG A 69 18.05 25.28 8.74
CA ARG A 69 16.97 24.42 8.24
C ARG A 69 17.30 22.93 8.35
N TYR A 70 18.58 22.56 8.25
CA TYR A 70 19.05 21.20 8.38
C TYR A 70 19.11 20.73 9.84
N ILE A 71 19.68 21.54 10.74
CA ILE A 71 20.06 21.06 12.08
C ILE A 71 18.86 20.68 12.93
N LYS A 72 17.73 21.39 12.81
CA LYS A 72 16.52 21.12 13.61
C LYS A 72 15.89 19.77 13.25
N PRO A 73 15.52 19.49 11.98
CA PRO A 73 15.04 18.15 11.57
C PRO A 73 16.03 17.03 11.93
N TYR A 74 17.34 17.25 11.70
CA TYR A 74 18.35 16.26 12.05
C TYR A 74 18.25 15.85 13.53
N LEU A 75 18.21 16.83 14.42
CA LEU A 75 18.16 16.57 15.87
C LEU A 75 16.83 15.98 16.32
N GLU A 76 15.71 16.37 15.69
CA GLU A 76 14.41 15.75 15.94
C GLU A 76 14.43 14.25 15.63
N HIS A 77 15.04 13.85 14.51
CA HIS A 77 15.15 12.45 14.15
C HIS A 77 16.11 11.68 15.07
N ILE A 78 17.24 12.27 15.46
CA ILE A 78 18.13 11.68 16.46
C ILE A 78 17.40 11.48 17.80
N ALA A 79 16.61 12.47 18.24
CA ALA A 79 15.84 12.38 19.48
C ALA A 79 14.76 11.28 19.44
N ARG A 80 14.24 10.95 18.25
CA ARG A 80 13.33 9.81 18.00
C ARG A 80 14.05 8.45 17.94
N GLY A 81 15.38 8.44 18.03
CA GLY A 81 16.19 7.22 18.06
C GLY A 81 16.63 6.71 16.68
N HIS A 82 16.47 7.52 15.63
CA HIS A 82 17.00 7.21 14.30
C HIS A 82 18.53 7.28 14.27
N SER A 83 19.15 6.57 13.32
CA SER A 83 20.57 6.73 13.02
C SER A 83 20.92 8.10 12.43
N GLU A 84 22.21 8.45 12.47
CA GLU A 84 22.72 9.66 11.82
C GLU A 84 22.52 9.65 10.31
N GLU A 85 22.58 8.48 9.67
CA GLU A 85 22.38 8.32 8.23
C GLU A 85 20.94 8.65 7.83
N TRP A 86 19.95 8.12 8.56
CA TRP A 86 18.54 8.48 8.36
C TRP A 86 18.29 9.95 8.66
N ALA A 87 18.74 10.44 9.83
CA ALA A 87 18.53 11.82 10.25
C ALA A 87 19.16 12.82 9.25
N HIS A 88 20.33 12.50 8.71
CA HIS A 88 20.98 13.31 7.68
C HIS A 88 20.18 13.30 6.38
N SER A 89 19.78 12.12 5.90
CA SER A 89 19.06 11.99 4.63
C SER A 89 17.71 12.68 4.64
N ILE A 90 16.98 12.64 5.78
CA ILE A 90 15.77 13.42 5.97
C ILE A 90 16.09 14.92 5.99
N ALA A 91 17.07 15.35 6.80
CA ALA A 91 17.33 16.78 6.97
C ALA A 91 17.91 17.48 5.71
N ASP A 92 18.62 16.75 4.85
CA ASP A 92 19.24 17.23 3.59
C ASP A 92 18.32 17.04 2.36
N SER A 93 17.11 16.50 2.55
CA SER A 93 16.18 16.25 1.45
C SER A 93 15.41 17.50 1.04
N ALA A 94 15.25 17.69 -0.28
CA ALA A 94 14.34 18.69 -0.84
C ALA A 94 12.86 18.26 -0.84
N GLU A 95 12.60 16.96 -0.66
CA GLU A 95 11.26 16.38 -0.55
C GLU A 95 10.63 16.64 0.81
N ASP A 96 9.31 16.55 0.91
CA ASP A 96 8.56 16.74 2.15
C ASP A 96 7.52 15.63 2.41
N GLY A 97 6.86 15.70 3.57
CA GLY A 97 5.73 14.83 3.92
C GLY A 97 6.03 13.34 3.91
N GLU A 98 5.28 12.58 3.13
CA GLU A 98 5.46 11.13 2.97
C GLU A 98 6.52 10.79 1.90
N ARG A 99 6.74 11.71 0.94
CA ARG A 99 7.70 11.53 -0.16
C ARG A 99 9.12 11.42 0.37
N ILE A 100 9.50 12.31 1.27
CA ILE A 100 10.81 12.29 1.91
C ILE A 100 11.11 10.96 2.60
N VAL A 101 10.14 10.38 3.33
CA VAL A 101 10.30 9.09 4.01
C VAL A 101 10.47 7.98 2.98
N TYR A 102 9.67 7.99 1.90
CA TYR A 102 9.76 7.02 0.82
C TYR A 102 11.12 7.02 0.11
N PHE A 103 11.62 8.20 -0.28
CA PHE A 103 12.89 8.29 -1.00
C PHE A 103 14.07 7.92 -0.10
N VAL A 104 14.11 8.44 1.14
CA VAL A 104 15.15 8.08 2.09
C VAL A 104 15.15 6.59 2.40
N TYR A 105 13.98 5.98 2.61
CA TYR A 105 13.88 4.54 2.76
C TYR A 105 14.37 3.79 1.52
N SER A 106 13.94 4.21 0.32
CA SER A 106 14.29 3.55 -0.95
C SER A 106 15.80 3.60 -1.24
N ASP A 107 16.44 4.73 -0.96
CA ASP A 107 17.88 4.88 -1.14
C ASP A 107 18.66 4.08 -0.10
N LEU A 108 18.23 4.10 1.17
CA LEU A 108 18.83 3.24 2.19
C LEU A 108 18.60 1.76 1.91
N MET A 109 17.45 1.36 1.35
CA MET A 109 17.19 -0.03 0.97
C MET A 109 18.17 -0.53 -0.09
N ARG A 110 18.66 0.33 -0.98
CA ARG A 110 19.68 -0.02 -1.98
C ARG A 110 21.07 -0.22 -1.38
N ILE A 111 21.38 0.48 -0.29
CA ILE A 111 22.71 0.51 0.33
C ILE A 111 22.81 -0.47 1.49
N ASN A 112 21.82 -0.45 2.39
CA ASN A 112 21.75 -1.23 3.62
C ASN A 112 20.29 -1.58 3.97
N PRO A 113 19.75 -2.69 3.43
CA PRO A 113 18.36 -3.10 3.64
C PRO A 113 17.96 -3.30 5.11
N GLU A 114 18.86 -3.85 5.93
CA GLU A 114 18.58 -4.12 7.35
C GLU A 114 18.42 -2.82 8.14
N LEU A 115 19.27 -1.83 7.86
CA LEU A 115 19.12 -0.51 8.46
C LEU A 115 17.83 0.15 8.00
N ALA A 116 17.55 0.16 6.69
CA ALA A 116 16.36 0.80 6.14
C ALA A 116 15.06 0.27 6.77
N LYS A 117 14.92 -1.04 6.92
CA LYS A 117 13.77 -1.66 7.60
C LYS A 117 13.67 -1.25 9.07
N LYS A 118 14.81 -1.22 9.77
CA LYS A 118 14.85 -0.77 11.18
C LYS A 118 14.42 0.69 11.31
N GLU A 119 14.91 1.56 10.44
CA GLU A 119 14.59 2.99 10.47
C GLU A 119 13.13 3.26 10.12
N LEU A 120 12.61 2.55 9.10
CA LEU A 120 11.19 2.63 8.76
C LEU A 120 10.32 2.19 9.95
N LEU A 121 10.69 1.13 10.67
CA LEU A 121 9.98 0.71 11.88
C LEU A 121 10.00 1.79 12.99
N ILE A 122 11.14 2.46 13.21
CA ILE A 122 11.23 3.59 14.16
C ILE A 122 10.30 4.72 13.74
N HIS A 123 10.32 5.08 12.45
CA HIS A 123 9.46 6.11 11.90
C HIS A 123 7.98 5.76 12.09
N THR A 124 7.56 4.56 11.70
CA THR A 124 6.19 4.06 11.85
C THR A 124 5.71 4.15 13.29
N LYS A 125 6.53 3.69 14.26
CA LYS A 125 6.18 3.78 15.69
C LYS A 125 6.07 5.21 16.19
N SER A 126 6.86 6.14 15.64
CA SER A 126 6.80 7.55 16.02
C SER A 126 5.48 8.23 15.63
N LEU A 127 4.70 7.63 14.72
CA LEU A 127 3.37 8.12 14.35
C LEU A 127 2.30 7.83 15.42
N GLY A 128 2.57 6.95 16.39
CA GLY A 128 1.76 6.80 17.60
C GLY A 128 0.38 6.16 17.42
N ASN A 129 0.19 5.35 16.38
CA ASN A 129 -1.05 4.63 16.12
C ASN A 129 -1.00 3.17 16.65
N ASP A 130 -2.06 2.40 16.40
CA ASP A 130 -2.15 1.00 16.82
C ASP A 130 -1.41 0.01 15.90
N GLU A 131 -1.32 -1.25 16.33
CA GLU A 131 -0.60 -2.30 15.60
C GLU A 131 -1.15 -2.61 14.20
N HIS A 132 -2.44 -2.37 13.93
CA HIS A 132 -3.03 -2.60 12.61
C HIS A 132 -2.61 -1.50 11.64
N PHE A 133 -2.58 -0.25 12.11
CA PHE A 133 -1.98 0.85 11.38
C PHE A 133 -0.51 0.55 11.09
N GLU A 134 0.27 0.17 12.11
CA GLU A 134 1.72 -0.05 11.94
C GLU A 134 2.00 -1.12 10.88
N ARG A 135 1.30 -2.26 10.94
CA ARG A 135 1.46 -3.34 9.96
C ARG A 135 1.07 -2.90 8.56
N GLN A 136 -0.08 -2.23 8.41
CA GLN A 136 -0.52 -1.78 7.09
C GLN A 136 0.42 -0.73 6.51
N TYR A 137 0.82 0.27 7.30
CA TYR A 137 1.72 1.32 6.82
C TYR A 137 3.06 0.75 6.34
N LEU A 138 3.62 -0.24 7.02
CA LEU A 138 4.82 -0.95 6.56
C LEU A 138 4.58 -1.71 5.25
N TYR A 139 3.45 -2.41 5.13
CA TYR A 139 3.09 -3.16 3.92
C TYR A 139 2.96 -2.24 2.69
N LEU A 140 2.43 -1.01 2.85
CA LEU A 140 2.31 -0.06 1.74
C LEU A 140 3.66 0.33 1.11
N PHE A 141 4.79 0.19 1.83
CA PHE A 141 6.13 0.40 1.25
C PHE A 141 6.57 -0.76 0.34
N GLU A 142 5.91 -1.91 0.40
CA GLU A 142 6.20 -3.09 -0.43
C GLU A 142 5.34 -3.15 -1.69
N VAL A 143 4.12 -2.57 -1.65
CA VAL A 143 3.11 -2.76 -2.70
C VAL A 143 2.64 -1.49 -3.41
N MET A 144 2.86 -0.30 -2.85
CA MET A 144 2.48 0.96 -3.49
C MET A 144 3.69 1.70 -4.03
N ASP A 145 3.66 2.03 -5.32
CA ASP A 145 4.67 2.91 -5.94
C ASP A 145 4.45 4.39 -5.57
N GLU A 146 3.19 4.81 -5.34
CA GLU A 146 2.88 6.18 -4.96
C GLU A 146 3.19 6.41 -3.46
N PRO A 147 4.06 7.37 -3.13
CA PRO A 147 4.38 7.69 -1.74
C PRO A 147 3.28 8.44 -0.99
N ASN A 148 2.46 9.24 -1.68
CA ASN A 148 1.46 10.07 -1.02
C ASN A 148 0.22 9.27 -0.60
N GLY A 149 -0.31 9.60 0.57
CA GLY A 149 -1.57 9.05 1.08
C GLY A 149 -1.41 7.76 1.88
N ARG A 150 -0.21 7.22 2.07
CA ARG A 150 0.02 5.95 2.78
C ARG A 150 -0.41 6.01 4.23
N ILE A 151 -0.17 7.13 4.93
CA ILE A 151 -0.65 7.37 6.28
C ILE A 151 -2.17 7.33 6.31
N GLN A 152 -2.84 8.03 5.39
CA GLN A 152 -4.30 8.07 5.34
C GLN A 152 -4.89 6.69 5.04
N THR A 153 -4.32 5.95 4.08
CA THR A 153 -4.72 4.59 3.74
C THR A 153 -4.55 3.66 4.93
N ALA A 154 -3.42 3.70 5.63
CA ALA A 154 -3.19 2.87 6.83
C ALA A 154 -4.14 3.23 8.00
N LEU A 155 -4.47 4.52 8.18
CA LEU A 155 -5.47 4.97 9.16
C LEU A 155 -6.86 4.45 8.82
N ASN A 156 -7.26 4.56 7.54
CA ASN A 156 -8.54 4.05 7.05
C ASN A 156 -8.62 2.53 7.25
N TYR A 157 -7.57 1.82 6.86
CA TYR A 157 -7.46 0.37 7.05
C TYR A 157 -7.68 -0.01 8.51
N SER A 158 -6.92 0.59 9.45
CA SER A 158 -7.02 0.24 10.87
C SER A 158 -8.43 0.48 11.42
N LYS A 159 -9.03 1.62 11.07
CA LYS A 159 -10.40 1.97 11.46
C LYS A 159 -11.40 0.93 10.94
N ILE A 160 -11.39 0.66 9.64
CA ILE A 160 -12.34 -0.26 8.98
C ILE A 160 -12.18 -1.68 9.53
N TYR A 161 -10.93 -2.14 9.69
CA TYR A 161 -10.63 -3.46 10.25
C TYR A 161 -11.28 -3.63 11.62
N LYS A 162 -11.10 -2.65 12.53
CA LYS A 162 -11.68 -2.68 13.88
C LYS A 162 -13.21 -2.68 13.84
N GLU A 163 -13.81 -1.83 13.01
CA GLU A 163 -15.27 -1.78 12.85
C GLU A 163 -15.84 -3.14 12.39
N GLN A 164 -15.16 -3.84 11.48
CA GLN A 164 -15.61 -5.17 11.04
C GLN A 164 -15.44 -6.25 12.12
N ILE A 165 -14.36 -6.19 12.90
CA ILE A 165 -14.18 -7.06 14.07
C ILE A 165 -15.29 -6.82 15.10
N GLU A 166 -15.65 -5.57 15.39
CA GLU A 166 -16.75 -5.21 16.30
C GLU A 166 -18.11 -5.70 15.81
N LYS A 167 -18.32 -5.79 14.49
CA LYS A 167 -19.49 -6.41 13.85
C LYS A 167 -19.48 -7.95 13.91
N GLY A 168 -18.47 -8.56 14.53
CA GLY A 168 -18.36 -10.02 14.69
C GLY A 168 -17.80 -10.75 13.47
N LYS A 169 -17.14 -10.04 12.55
CA LYS A 169 -16.46 -10.66 11.41
C LYS A 169 -15.15 -11.33 11.82
N THR A 170 -14.69 -12.28 11.01
CA THR A 170 -13.40 -12.95 11.21
C THR A 170 -12.24 -12.00 10.89
N ALA A 171 -11.04 -12.28 11.39
CA ALA A 171 -9.85 -11.52 11.05
C ALA A 171 -9.53 -11.56 9.54
N VAL A 172 -9.79 -12.69 8.88
CA VAL A 172 -9.57 -12.87 7.44
C VAL A 172 -10.53 -11.97 6.65
N TYR A 173 -11.82 -12.02 6.97
CA TYR A 173 -12.81 -11.13 6.36
C TYR A 173 -12.46 -9.66 6.59
N SER A 174 -12.20 -9.27 7.84
CA SER A 174 -11.92 -7.88 8.20
C SER A 174 -10.68 -7.34 7.50
N HIS A 175 -9.64 -8.16 7.34
CA HIS A 175 -8.42 -7.79 6.62
C HIS A 175 -8.72 -7.52 5.15
N GLN A 176 -9.33 -8.47 4.43
CA GLN A 176 -9.60 -8.35 3.00
C GLN A 176 -10.56 -7.19 2.71
N PHE A 177 -11.58 -7.01 3.54
CA PHE A 177 -12.51 -5.90 3.42
C PHE A 177 -11.81 -4.55 3.64
N ALA A 178 -11.00 -4.43 4.69
CA ALA A 178 -10.30 -3.19 5.02
C ALA A 178 -9.24 -2.83 3.96
N ASP A 179 -8.51 -3.82 3.44
CA ASP A 179 -7.48 -3.60 2.41
C ASP A 179 -8.11 -2.96 1.17
N LEU A 180 -9.17 -3.57 0.62
CA LEU A 180 -9.89 -3.08 -0.56
C LEU A 180 -10.61 -1.75 -0.35
N MET A 181 -11.11 -1.48 0.86
CA MET A 181 -11.84 -0.24 1.14
C MET A 181 -10.91 0.93 1.49
N SER A 182 -9.69 0.66 1.97
CA SER A 182 -8.81 1.69 2.54
C SER A 182 -8.31 2.71 1.52
N ASP A 183 -8.18 2.30 0.26
CA ASP A 183 -7.71 3.11 -0.86
C ASP A 183 -8.85 3.82 -1.63
N GLY A 184 -10.11 3.39 -1.41
CA GLY A 184 -11.31 3.97 -2.01
C GLY A 184 -11.56 3.61 -3.48
N HIS A 185 -10.85 2.64 -4.07
CA HIS A 185 -11.05 2.28 -5.48
C HIS A 185 -12.29 1.41 -5.71
N TYR A 186 -12.64 0.58 -4.74
CA TYR A 186 -13.71 -0.40 -4.87
C TYR A 186 -15.03 0.07 -4.23
N ASN A 187 -16.14 -0.37 -4.81
CA ASN A 187 -17.45 -0.17 -4.21
C ASN A 187 -17.63 -1.09 -2.99
N GLU A 188 -18.29 -0.60 -1.95
CA GLU A 188 -18.52 -1.35 -0.70
C GLU A 188 -19.10 -2.75 -0.93
N ILE A 189 -20.08 -2.91 -1.83
CA ILE A 189 -20.68 -4.22 -2.13
C ILE A 189 -19.62 -5.17 -2.69
N TYR A 190 -18.76 -4.71 -3.61
CA TYR A 190 -17.67 -5.55 -4.13
C TYR A 190 -16.75 -6.01 -3.00
N CYS A 191 -16.36 -5.10 -2.11
CA CYS A 191 -15.50 -5.42 -0.97
C CYS A 191 -16.15 -6.41 -0.02
N GLU A 192 -17.44 -6.26 0.28
CA GLU A 192 -18.20 -7.17 1.15
C GLU A 192 -18.23 -8.59 0.59
N GLU A 193 -18.57 -8.73 -0.69
CA GLU A 193 -18.68 -10.04 -1.35
C GLU A 193 -17.31 -10.69 -1.56
N TYR A 194 -16.28 -9.89 -1.88
CA TYR A 194 -14.91 -10.39 -2.03
C TYR A 194 -14.40 -10.96 -0.71
N ALA A 195 -14.51 -10.18 0.37
CA ALA A 195 -14.06 -10.59 1.70
C ALA A 195 -14.84 -11.81 2.21
N PHE A 196 -16.13 -11.90 1.92
CA PHE A 196 -16.96 -13.06 2.25
C PHE A 196 -16.46 -14.34 1.56
N ALA A 197 -16.32 -14.29 0.23
CA ALA A 197 -15.86 -15.43 -0.55
C ALA A 197 -14.43 -15.85 -0.17
N TYR A 198 -13.57 -14.88 0.13
CA TYR A 198 -12.20 -15.13 0.56
C TYR A 198 -12.17 -15.90 1.89
N ASP A 199 -12.88 -15.40 2.91
CA ASP A 199 -12.98 -16.04 4.22
C ASP A 199 -13.60 -17.44 4.12
N GLU A 200 -14.64 -17.62 3.30
CA GLU A 200 -15.25 -18.93 3.07
C GLU A 200 -14.27 -19.94 2.45
N ALA A 201 -13.51 -19.54 1.45
CA ALA A 201 -12.56 -20.41 0.75
C ALA A 201 -11.35 -20.76 1.63
N VAL A 202 -10.88 -19.82 2.45
CA VAL A 202 -9.85 -20.08 3.49
C VAL A 202 -10.34 -21.12 4.48
N ASN A 203 -11.58 -20.99 4.98
CA ASN A 203 -12.17 -21.96 5.92
C ASN A 203 -12.33 -23.36 5.31
N LYS A 204 -12.41 -23.46 3.98
CA LYS A 204 -12.42 -24.73 3.22
C LYS A 204 -11.03 -25.26 2.86
N ASN A 205 -9.95 -24.64 3.36
CA ASN A 205 -8.56 -25.00 3.06
C ASN A 205 -8.24 -25.03 1.55
N LYS A 206 -8.83 -24.10 0.79
CA LYS A 206 -8.51 -23.95 -0.64
C LYS A 206 -7.12 -23.31 -0.81
N SER A 207 -6.53 -23.48 -1.99
CA SER A 207 -5.23 -22.86 -2.32
C SER A 207 -5.38 -21.36 -2.56
N GLU A 208 -4.30 -20.59 -2.34
CA GLU A 208 -4.31 -19.13 -2.58
C GLU A 208 -4.76 -18.77 -4.01
N GLU A 209 -4.32 -19.56 -5.00
CA GLU A 209 -4.73 -19.35 -6.39
C GLU A 209 -6.24 -19.55 -6.57
N TYR A 210 -6.83 -20.58 -5.94
CA TYR A 210 -8.28 -20.77 -5.97
C TYR A 210 -9.00 -19.62 -5.27
N ILE A 211 -8.53 -19.23 -4.08
CA ILE A 211 -9.15 -18.18 -3.26
C ILE A 211 -9.19 -16.88 -4.05
N SER A 212 -8.08 -16.46 -4.64
CA SER A 212 -8.00 -15.23 -5.44
C SER A 212 -8.99 -15.23 -6.61
N VAL A 213 -9.07 -16.33 -7.38
CA VAL A 213 -9.99 -16.42 -8.52
C VAL A 213 -11.45 -16.46 -8.06
N TYR A 214 -11.74 -17.22 -7.00
CA TYR A 214 -13.10 -17.35 -6.46
C TYR A 214 -13.62 -16.02 -5.95
N SER A 215 -12.84 -15.32 -5.11
CA SER A 215 -13.26 -14.05 -4.51
C SER A 215 -13.49 -12.96 -5.54
N ASP A 216 -12.61 -12.83 -6.53
CA ASP A 216 -12.77 -11.90 -7.66
C ASP A 216 -14.06 -12.18 -8.45
N LYS A 217 -14.29 -13.45 -8.81
CA LYS A 217 -15.46 -13.85 -9.59
C LYS A 217 -16.75 -13.65 -8.81
N TYR A 218 -16.75 -14.06 -7.55
CA TYR A 218 -17.90 -13.93 -6.65
C TYR A 218 -18.30 -12.47 -6.48
N ALA A 219 -17.33 -11.60 -6.14
CA ALA A 219 -17.57 -10.18 -5.96
C ALA A 219 -18.02 -9.48 -7.25
N SER A 220 -17.37 -9.78 -8.37
CA SER A 220 -17.68 -9.17 -9.67
C SER A 220 -19.09 -9.48 -10.15
N VAL A 221 -19.58 -10.71 -9.94
CA VAL A 221 -20.93 -11.09 -10.37
C VAL A 221 -21.98 -10.49 -9.43
N LEU A 222 -21.74 -10.52 -8.12
CA LEU A 222 -22.75 -10.07 -7.15
C LEU A 222 -22.84 -8.55 -7.01
N VAL A 223 -21.76 -7.79 -7.23
CA VAL A 223 -21.83 -6.33 -7.21
C VAL A 223 -22.81 -5.81 -8.26
N ASP A 224 -22.82 -6.40 -9.46
CA ASP A 224 -23.70 -5.98 -10.55
C ASP A 224 -25.17 -6.24 -10.22
N ILE A 225 -25.47 -7.39 -9.61
CA ILE A 225 -26.84 -7.79 -9.29
C ILE A 225 -27.36 -6.98 -8.11
N LYS A 226 -26.59 -6.91 -7.01
CA LYS A 226 -26.98 -6.18 -5.79
C LYS A 226 -27.13 -4.69 -6.04
N ARG A 227 -26.34 -4.08 -6.93
CA ARG A 227 -26.51 -2.67 -7.32
C ARG A 227 -27.75 -2.40 -8.15
N ARG A 228 -28.18 -3.34 -9.01
CA ARG A 228 -29.33 -3.15 -9.92
C ARG A 228 -30.66 -3.46 -9.23
N HIS A 229 -30.68 -4.48 -8.39
CA HIS A 229 -31.92 -5.03 -7.84
C HIS A 229 -32.07 -4.79 -6.32
N GLY A 230 -31.06 -4.23 -5.65
CA GLY A 230 -31.06 -4.15 -4.19
C GLY A 230 -30.73 -5.50 -3.55
N ILE A 231 -30.33 -5.47 -2.27
CA ILE A 231 -29.84 -6.66 -1.55
C ILE A 231 -30.98 -7.67 -1.25
N SER A 232 -32.24 -7.24 -1.23
CA SER A 232 -33.40 -8.01 -0.75
C SER A 232 -34.44 -8.41 -1.80
N ASP A 233 -34.41 -7.85 -3.01
CA ASP A 233 -35.62 -7.85 -3.84
C ASP A 233 -35.64 -8.96 -4.91
N ASP A 234 -34.56 -9.74 -5.06
CA ASP A 234 -34.46 -10.78 -6.09
C ASP A 234 -33.54 -11.94 -5.69
N GLU A 235 -33.98 -12.73 -4.69
CA GLU A 235 -33.25 -13.92 -4.19
C GLU A 235 -32.92 -14.92 -5.33
N GLU A 236 -33.82 -15.08 -6.31
CA GLU A 236 -33.60 -15.98 -7.46
C GLU A 236 -32.42 -15.53 -8.32
N MET A 237 -32.26 -14.23 -8.57
CA MET A 237 -31.13 -13.70 -9.34
C MET A 237 -29.82 -13.79 -8.58
N ILE A 238 -29.84 -13.64 -7.25
CA ILE A 238 -28.66 -13.84 -6.39
C ILE A 238 -28.25 -15.32 -6.43
N ASP A 239 -29.20 -16.24 -6.24
CA ASP A 239 -28.94 -17.68 -6.29
C ASP A 239 -28.40 -18.12 -7.66
N PHE A 240 -29.00 -17.62 -8.75
CA PHE A 240 -28.52 -17.87 -10.11
C PHE A 240 -27.06 -17.44 -10.28
N ALA A 241 -26.69 -16.28 -9.75
CA ALA A 241 -25.32 -15.79 -9.83
C ALA A 241 -24.34 -16.58 -8.97
N ILE A 242 -24.73 -16.97 -7.77
CA ILE A 242 -23.91 -17.83 -6.91
C ILE A 242 -23.67 -19.18 -7.62
N GLU A 243 -24.70 -19.78 -8.22
CA GLU A 243 -24.56 -21.02 -8.99
C GLU A 243 -23.69 -20.85 -10.23
N LYS A 244 -23.78 -19.70 -10.91
CA LYS A 244 -22.88 -19.37 -12.02
C LYS A 244 -21.41 -19.37 -11.58
N VAL A 245 -21.11 -18.74 -10.43
CA VAL A 245 -19.75 -18.72 -9.88
C VAL A 245 -19.28 -20.12 -9.50
N LYS A 246 -20.13 -20.93 -8.85
CA LYS A 246 -19.82 -22.33 -8.53
C LYS A 246 -19.51 -23.16 -9.78
N ALA A 247 -20.33 -23.03 -10.82
CA ALA A 247 -20.12 -23.72 -12.09
C ALA A 247 -18.76 -23.35 -12.71
N TYR A 248 -18.42 -22.06 -12.70
CA TYR A 248 -17.12 -21.59 -13.17
C TYR A 248 -15.96 -22.17 -12.36
N MET A 249 -16.06 -22.17 -11.02
CA MET A 249 -14.99 -22.70 -10.16
C MET A 249 -14.80 -24.22 -10.33
N ASN A 250 -15.88 -24.98 -10.49
CA ASN A 250 -15.80 -26.41 -10.80
C ASN A 250 -15.09 -26.65 -12.13
N ALA A 251 -15.42 -25.86 -13.15
CA ALA A 251 -14.74 -25.93 -14.44
C ALA A 251 -13.26 -25.54 -14.32
N TRP A 252 -12.94 -24.53 -13.50
CA TRP A 252 -11.58 -24.07 -13.23
C TRP A 252 -10.72 -25.14 -12.57
N GLU A 253 -11.23 -25.79 -11.52
CA GLU A 253 -10.54 -26.90 -10.87
C GLU A 253 -10.26 -28.03 -11.85
N TYR A 254 -11.27 -28.46 -12.62
CA TYR A 254 -11.10 -29.49 -13.65
C TYR A 254 -10.06 -29.07 -14.70
N GLY A 255 -10.13 -27.83 -15.17
CA GLY A 255 -9.21 -27.27 -16.17
C GLY A 255 -7.76 -27.27 -15.69
N LYS A 256 -7.54 -26.96 -14.41
CA LYS A 256 -6.21 -26.96 -13.78
C LYS A 256 -5.69 -28.37 -13.59
N GLU A 257 -6.50 -29.28 -13.06
CA GLU A 257 -6.12 -30.69 -12.85
C GLU A 257 -5.76 -31.40 -14.16
N ASN A 258 -6.53 -31.13 -15.23
CA ASN A 258 -6.36 -31.78 -16.53
C ASN A 258 -5.51 -30.97 -17.52
N LYS A 259 -4.96 -29.81 -17.09
CA LYS A 259 -4.11 -28.92 -17.90
C LYS A 259 -4.73 -28.58 -19.26
N LEU A 260 -6.02 -28.23 -19.25
CA LEU A 260 -6.74 -27.89 -20.47
C LEU A 260 -6.14 -26.66 -21.14
N LYS A 261 -5.80 -26.78 -22.43
CA LYS A 261 -5.20 -25.67 -23.21
C LYS A 261 -6.21 -24.57 -23.54
N ASP A 262 -7.46 -24.93 -23.82
CA ASP A 262 -8.55 -23.99 -24.11
C ASP A 262 -9.56 -23.96 -22.95
N PHE A 263 -9.07 -23.51 -21.79
CA PHE A 263 -9.87 -23.44 -20.57
C PHE A 263 -11.10 -22.54 -20.73
N LYS A 264 -10.96 -21.40 -21.43
CA LYS A 264 -12.05 -20.43 -21.60
C LYS A 264 -13.26 -21.08 -22.28
N ARG A 265 -13.05 -21.75 -23.41
CA ARG A 265 -14.11 -22.47 -24.12
C ARG A 265 -14.70 -23.58 -23.25
N PHE A 266 -13.87 -24.33 -22.54
CA PHE A 266 -14.35 -25.39 -21.63
C PHE A 266 -15.27 -24.81 -20.54
N ALA A 267 -14.85 -23.73 -19.87
CA ALA A 267 -15.60 -23.08 -18.81
C ALA A 267 -16.96 -22.55 -19.31
N GLU A 268 -17.01 -21.92 -20.49
CA GLU A 268 -18.25 -21.43 -21.10
C GLU A 268 -19.24 -22.58 -21.37
N ILE A 269 -18.76 -23.71 -21.92
CA ILE A 269 -19.60 -24.89 -22.18
C ILE A 269 -20.07 -25.51 -20.86
N TYR A 270 -19.19 -25.61 -19.87
CA TYR A 270 -19.49 -26.18 -18.56
C TYR A 270 -20.56 -25.36 -17.84
N GLU A 271 -20.34 -24.05 -17.72
CA GLU A 271 -21.26 -23.11 -17.09
C GLU A 271 -22.64 -23.18 -17.73
N HIS A 272 -22.72 -23.09 -19.06
CA HIS A 272 -24.00 -23.18 -19.77
C HIS A 272 -24.68 -24.55 -19.57
N THR A 273 -23.92 -25.64 -19.57
CA THR A 273 -24.47 -26.98 -19.34
C THR A 273 -24.94 -27.16 -17.89
N HIS A 274 -24.21 -26.61 -16.93
CA HIS A 274 -24.53 -26.62 -15.51
C HIS A 274 -25.83 -25.86 -15.24
N LEU A 275 -25.89 -24.58 -15.62
CA LEU A 275 -27.05 -23.71 -15.35
C LEU A 275 -28.33 -24.25 -15.99
N ASN A 276 -28.29 -24.73 -17.23
CA ASN A 276 -29.46 -25.34 -17.88
C ASN A 276 -29.91 -26.64 -17.22
N THR A 277 -29.00 -27.34 -16.54
CA THR A 277 -29.35 -28.58 -15.82
C THR A 277 -29.95 -28.25 -14.46
N TYR A 278 -29.37 -27.27 -13.76
CA TYR A 278 -29.73 -26.91 -12.39
C TYR A 278 -31.06 -26.11 -12.31
N PHE A 279 -31.32 -25.25 -13.30
CA PHE A 279 -32.53 -24.44 -13.40
C PHE A 279 -33.54 -25.01 -14.42
N ALA A 280 -33.49 -26.31 -14.71
CA ALA A 280 -34.50 -26.96 -15.54
C ALA A 280 -35.84 -27.06 -14.79
N ASP A 281 -36.96 -26.82 -15.48
CA ASP A 281 -38.34 -26.89 -14.94
C ASP A 281 -38.70 -28.22 -14.25
N ALA A 282 -37.93 -29.28 -14.46
CA ALA A 282 -38.11 -30.58 -13.81
C ALA A 282 -37.21 -30.66 -12.57
N GLY A 283 -37.79 -30.42 -11.39
CA GLY A 283 -37.06 -30.49 -10.11
C GLY A 283 -36.32 -31.81 -9.92
N TRP A 284 -35.06 -31.72 -9.51
CA TRP A 284 -34.19 -32.87 -9.23
C TRP A 284 -34.14 -33.19 -7.73
N PRO A 285 -34.15 -34.47 -7.31
CA PRO A 285 -33.98 -34.85 -5.92
C PRO A 285 -32.59 -34.44 -5.38
N GLU A 286 -32.54 -34.00 -4.12
CA GLU A 286 -31.32 -33.52 -3.45
C GLU A 286 -30.20 -34.58 -3.38
N GLU A 287 -30.56 -35.87 -3.36
CA GLU A 287 -29.67 -37.04 -3.39
C GLU A 287 -28.92 -37.24 -4.73
N SER A 288 -29.04 -36.30 -5.69
CA SER A 288 -28.51 -36.42 -7.06
C SER A 288 -27.36 -35.48 -7.41
N ARG A 289 -26.88 -34.59 -6.53
CA ARG A 289 -25.87 -33.57 -6.91
C ARG A 289 -24.60 -34.14 -7.52
N GLU A 290 -23.98 -35.16 -6.92
CA GLU A 290 -22.77 -35.79 -7.49
C GLU A 290 -23.01 -36.45 -8.86
N LYS A 291 -24.20 -37.05 -9.05
CA LYS A 291 -24.61 -37.63 -10.34
C LYS A 291 -24.84 -36.52 -11.38
N MET A 292 -25.40 -35.40 -10.93
CA MET A 292 -25.64 -34.23 -11.78
C MET A 292 -24.33 -33.62 -12.23
N ASP A 293 -23.38 -33.39 -11.31
CA ASP A 293 -22.05 -32.87 -11.63
C ASP A 293 -21.29 -33.79 -12.60
N SER A 294 -21.36 -35.11 -12.39
CA SER A 294 -20.77 -36.10 -13.30
C SER A 294 -21.39 -36.02 -14.70
N MET A 295 -22.71 -35.92 -14.80
CA MET A 295 -23.43 -35.79 -16.07
C MET A 295 -23.10 -34.45 -16.77
N ILE A 296 -23.01 -33.35 -16.01
CA ILE A 296 -22.64 -32.03 -16.53
C ILE A 296 -21.25 -32.09 -17.13
N LEU A 297 -20.29 -32.71 -16.43
CA LEU A 297 -18.93 -32.88 -16.92
C LEU A 297 -18.90 -33.74 -18.20
N GLU A 298 -19.60 -34.88 -18.24
CA GLU A 298 -19.69 -35.75 -19.41
C GLU A 298 -20.22 -35.00 -20.64
N LYS A 299 -21.36 -34.32 -20.49
CA LYS A 299 -21.96 -33.50 -21.56
C LYS A 299 -21.04 -32.36 -22.00
N THR A 300 -20.32 -31.75 -21.05
CA THR A 300 -19.34 -30.70 -21.35
C THR A 300 -18.21 -31.25 -22.20
N LEU A 301 -17.63 -32.39 -21.82
CA LEU A 301 -16.54 -33.04 -22.55
C LEU A 301 -16.97 -33.47 -23.95
N GLU A 302 -18.17 -34.03 -24.11
CA GLU A 302 -18.70 -34.36 -25.44
C GLU A 302 -18.79 -33.13 -26.35
N LYS A 303 -19.29 -32.00 -25.84
CA LYS A 303 -19.40 -30.75 -26.61
C LYS A 303 -18.04 -30.12 -26.88
N PHE A 304 -17.13 -30.17 -25.90
CA PHE A 304 -15.79 -29.62 -26.00
C PHE A 304 -14.96 -30.35 -27.05
N ASN A 305 -15.08 -31.69 -27.14
CA ASN A 305 -14.32 -32.52 -28.08
C ASN A 305 -14.92 -32.60 -29.50
N LYS A 306 -16.13 -32.06 -29.73
CA LYS A 306 -16.84 -32.13 -31.03
C LYS A 306 -16.42 -31.08 -32.07
N ASN A 307 -15.59 -30.09 -31.70
CA ASN A 307 -14.98 -29.09 -32.61
C ASN A 307 -13.59 -28.71 -32.13
#